data_AF-A0A9E1MKP3-F1
#
_entry.id   AF-A0A9E1MKP3-F1
#
_cell.length_a   1.000
_cell.length_b   1.000
_cell.length_c   1.000
_cell.angle_alpha   90.00
_cell.angle_beta   90.00
_cell.angle_gamma   90.00
#
_symmetry.space_group_name_H-M   'P 1'
#
loop_
_entity.id
_entity.type
_entity.pdbx_description
1 polymer ?
#
loop_
_entity_poly.entity_id
_entity_poly.type
_entity_poly.pdbx_seq_one_letter_code
_entity_poly.pdbx_strand_id
1 'polypeptide(L)'
;MPIIYLSPSTQEYNLFYDGDGSEEYYMNLVADAMEPYLTASGIEYVRNTPDMTAASSIRASNAGEYDVHLALHSNAAPPQLSGQMRGSDAYYYPQSQRSRRLADIIVSNLKAIYPLPDRVSARPTTSIGEVTRTRAPAVLVELAYHDNAEDAAWIRNNIGLIARNLVLSLTEYFGIPFIEPQPVQTATVEIENGNLNIRQQPSLSAPVVGQAPDGARLEVLGSWDGWYVVRYGTVEGYVRSEFVILNYS
;
A
#
# COMPACT_ATOMS: atom_id res chain seq x y z
N MET A 1 -11.90 7.34 -2.62
CA MET A 1 -10.91 6.76 -3.55
C MET A 1 -10.80 5.27 -3.26
N PRO A 2 -9.90 4.47 -3.88
CA PRO A 2 -9.55 3.17 -3.29
C PRO A 2 -9.03 3.38 -1.86
N ILE A 3 -9.45 2.55 -0.92
CA ILE A 3 -8.99 2.61 0.47
C ILE A 3 -8.50 1.24 0.94
N ILE A 4 -7.35 1.20 1.60
CA ILE A 4 -6.76 -0.04 2.14
C ILE A 4 -6.69 -0.04 3.66
N TYR A 5 -6.70 -1.23 4.24
CA TYR A 5 -6.21 -1.46 5.59
C TYR A 5 -4.77 -1.98 5.51
N LEU A 6 -3.81 -1.17 5.93
CA LEU A 6 -2.39 -1.49 5.96
C LEU A 6 -2.04 -2.13 7.31
N SER A 7 -1.60 -3.39 7.31
CA SER A 7 -1.38 -4.19 8.52
C SER A 7 0.07 -4.69 8.61
N PRO A 8 1.08 -3.83 8.84
CA PRO A 8 2.40 -4.32 9.24
C PRO A 8 2.32 -5.20 10.48
N SER A 9 3.17 -6.23 10.51
CA SER A 9 3.31 -7.15 11.64
C SER A 9 3.53 -6.40 12.96
N THR A 10 3.00 -6.98 14.04
CA THR A 10 3.07 -6.47 15.42
C THR A 10 3.90 -7.41 16.32
N GLN A 11 4.82 -8.17 15.73
CA GLN A 11 5.60 -9.20 16.41
C GLN A 11 6.94 -8.64 16.93
N GLU A 12 6.90 -7.81 17.97
CA GLU A 12 8.10 -7.19 18.57
C GLU A 12 9.18 -8.19 19.01
N TYR A 13 8.79 -9.41 19.42
CA TYR A 13 9.73 -10.45 19.88
C TYR A 13 10.26 -11.34 18.75
N ASN A 14 9.78 -11.18 17.52
CA ASN A 14 10.27 -11.94 16.38
C ASN A 14 11.48 -11.21 15.78
N LEU A 15 12.64 -11.43 16.41
CA LEU A 15 13.86 -10.71 16.10
C LEU A 15 14.49 -11.18 14.79
N PHE A 16 15.13 -10.27 14.08
CA PHE A 16 16.01 -10.62 12.97
C PHE A 16 17.20 -11.45 13.49
N TYR A 17 17.85 -12.20 12.60
CA TYR A 17 18.84 -13.24 12.96
C TYR A 17 19.98 -12.78 13.91
N ASP A 18 20.35 -11.50 13.87
CA ASP A 18 21.41 -10.87 14.66
C ASP A 18 20.89 -10.09 15.88
N GLY A 19 19.58 -10.08 16.10
CA GLY A 19 18.92 -9.31 17.16
C GLY A 19 18.78 -7.82 16.87
N ASP A 20 19.22 -7.34 15.70
CA ASP A 20 19.09 -5.93 15.30
C ASP A 20 17.74 -5.69 14.61
N GLY A 21 16.77 -5.27 15.42
CA GLY A 21 15.39 -5.04 15.00
C GLY A 21 14.53 -6.31 15.01
N SER A 22 13.22 -6.08 14.99
CA SER A 22 12.19 -7.12 14.92
C SER A 22 11.47 -7.07 13.58
N GLU A 23 10.71 -8.11 13.31
CA GLU A 23 9.72 -8.11 12.23
C GLU A 23 8.78 -6.90 12.33
N GLU A 24 8.23 -6.63 13.52
CA GLU A 24 7.41 -5.43 13.74
C GLU A 24 8.14 -4.15 13.30
N TYR A 25 9.38 -3.97 13.75
CA TYR A 25 10.15 -2.77 13.45
C TYR A 25 10.31 -2.55 11.95
N TYR A 26 10.79 -3.56 11.21
CA TYR A 26 11.02 -3.39 9.77
C TYR A 26 9.75 -3.35 8.94
N MET A 27 8.70 -4.09 9.32
CA MET A 27 7.42 -4.03 8.61
C MET A 27 6.77 -2.66 8.80
N ASN A 28 6.91 -2.05 9.98
CA ASN A 28 6.45 -0.68 10.20
C ASN A 28 7.28 0.34 9.40
N LEU A 29 8.60 0.18 9.26
CA LEU A 29 9.39 1.05 8.39
C LEU A 29 8.99 0.93 6.90
N VAL A 30 8.67 -0.28 6.43
CA VAL A 30 8.14 -0.46 5.07
C VAL A 30 6.79 0.22 4.93
N ALA A 31 5.88 0.04 5.89
CA ALA A 31 4.59 0.71 5.89
C ALA A 31 4.75 2.25 5.90
N ASP A 32 5.62 2.81 6.75
CA ASP A 32 5.93 4.25 6.77
C ASP A 32 6.40 4.74 5.39
N ALA A 33 7.27 3.97 4.75
CA ALA A 33 7.78 4.27 3.43
C ALA A 33 6.73 4.12 2.32
N MET A 34 5.63 3.37 2.53
CA MET A 34 4.53 3.24 1.57
C MET A 34 3.60 4.45 1.58
N GLU A 35 3.39 5.07 2.74
CA GLU A 35 2.38 6.13 2.95
C GLU A 35 2.49 7.31 1.95
N PRO A 36 3.69 7.84 1.64
CA PRO A 36 3.81 8.91 0.64
C PRO A 36 3.41 8.47 -0.77
N TYR A 37 3.71 7.22 -1.16
CA TYR A 37 3.33 6.69 -2.47
C TYR A 37 1.82 6.43 -2.56
N LEU A 38 1.22 5.92 -1.48
CA LEU A 38 -0.23 5.72 -1.37
C LEU A 38 -0.94 7.06 -1.55
N THR A 39 -0.52 8.06 -0.77
CA THR A 39 -1.07 9.43 -0.82
C THR A 39 -0.93 10.04 -2.21
N ALA A 40 0.27 10.01 -2.80
CA ALA A 40 0.52 10.59 -4.11
C ALA A 40 -0.26 9.90 -5.23
N SER A 41 -0.49 8.59 -5.11
CA SER A 41 -1.24 7.78 -6.08
C SER A 41 -2.76 7.81 -5.85
N GLY A 42 -3.25 8.50 -4.81
CA GLY A 42 -4.67 8.57 -4.49
C GLY A 42 -5.24 7.28 -3.90
N ILE A 43 -4.45 6.57 -3.08
CA ILE A 43 -4.91 5.43 -2.28
C ILE A 43 -5.01 5.88 -0.84
N GLU A 44 -6.23 5.95 -0.32
CA GLU A 44 -6.49 6.22 1.08
C GLU A 44 -6.09 5.00 1.93
N TYR A 45 -5.70 5.20 3.18
CA TYR A 45 -5.34 4.09 4.06
C TYR A 45 -5.72 4.33 5.51
N VAL A 46 -6.02 3.23 6.20
CA VAL A 46 -6.00 3.13 7.66
C VAL A 46 -4.97 2.07 8.00
N ARG A 47 -4.20 2.30 9.07
CA ARG A 47 -3.14 1.41 9.49
C ARG A 47 -3.37 0.89 10.92
N ASN A 48 -2.99 -0.35 11.20
CA ASN A 48 -2.90 -0.82 12.58
C ASN A 48 -1.77 -0.08 13.32
N THR A 49 -1.76 -0.20 14.64
CA THR A 49 -0.70 0.36 15.49
C THR A 49 0.16 -0.78 16.09
N PRO A 50 1.41 -0.51 16.50
CA PRO A 50 2.27 -1.53 17.09
C PRO A 50 1.72 -2.21 18.35
N ASP A 51 0.84 -1.55 19.12
CA ASP A 51 0.19 -2.13 20.31
C ASP A 51 -0.95 -3.11 19.98
N MET A 52 -1.29 -3.26 18.70
CA MET A 52 -2.30 -4.21 18.26
C MET A 52 -1.73 -5.64 18.17
N THR A 53 -2.61 -6.58 17.86
CA THR A 53 -2.30 -7.98 17.55
C THR A 53 -2.89 -8.28 16.19
N ALA A 54 -2.42 -9.33 15.50
CA ALA A 54 -3.07 -9.80 14.27
C ALA A 54 -4.59 -9.97 14.44
N ALA A 55 -5.04 -10.46 15.61
CA ALA A 55 -6.47 -10.61 15.91
C ALA A 55 -7.22 -9.28 16.04
N SER A 56 -6.62 -8.24 16.65
CA SER A 56 -7.25 -6.91 16.73
C SER A 56 -7.14 -6.16 15.40
N SER A 57 -6.08 -6.33 14.61
CA SER A 57 -5.95 -5.79 13.26
C SER A 57 -7.05 -6.34 12.34
N ILE A 58 -7.33 -7.64 12.40
CA ILE A 58 -8.46 -8.26 11.68
C ILE A 58 -9.79 -7.61 12.11
N ARG A 59 -10.03 -7.45 13.42
CA ARG A 59 -11.27 -6.84 13.93
C ARG A 59 -11.42 -5.39 13.48
N ALA A 60 -10.35 -4.61 13.52
CA ALA A 60 -10.35 -3.21 13.07
C ALA A 60 -10.57 -3.10 11.56
N SER A 61 -9.92 -3.96 10.77
CA SER A 61 -10.15 -4.05 9.33
C SER A 61 -11.61 -4.42 9.02
N ASN A 62 -12.19 -5.36 9.75
CA ASN A 62 -13.60 -5.76 9.56
C ASN A 62 -14.61 -4.71 10.05
N ALA A 63 -14.23 -3.83 10.97
CA ALA A 63 -15.08 -2.74 11.45
C ALA A 63 -15.20 -1.58 10.43
N GLY A 64 -14.22 -1.45 9.52
CA GLY A 64 -14.27 -0.53 8.39
C GLY A 64 -14.65 -1.23 7.09
N GLU A 65 -14.87 -0.44 6.04
CA GLU A 65 -15.02 -0.92 4.67
C GLU A 65 -13.72 -0.61 3.91
N TYR A 66 -13.01 -1.65 3.48
CA TYR A 66 -11.74 -1.51 2.76
C TYR A 66 -11.76 -2.32 1.48
N ASP A 67 -11.11 -1.80 0.44
CA ASP A 67 -10.99 -2.49 -0.85
C ASP A 67 -9.92 -3.58 -0.81
N VAL A 68 -8.93 -3.43 0.08
CA VAL A 68 -7.85 -4.39 0.35
C VAL A 68 -7.47 -4.38 1.83
N HIS A 69 -7.20 -5.56 2.39
CA HIS A 69 -6.40 -5.73 3.61
C HIS A 69 -5.00 -6.23 3.20
N LEU A 70 -3.97 -5.41 3.39
CA LEU A 70 -2.60 -5.76 3.03
C LEU A 70 -1.77 -5.93 4.30
N ALA A 71 -1.42 -7.18 4.62
CA ALA A 71 -0.55 -7.49 5.75
C ALA A 71 0.91 -7.60 5.31
N LEU A 72 1.82 -6.95 6.04
CA LEU A 72 3.26 -6.96 5.76
C LEU A 72 3.99 -7.74 6.86
N HIS A 73 4.69 -8.80 6.47
CA HIS A 73 5.40 -9.72 7.35
C HIS A 73 6.80 -10.01 6.78
N SER A 74 7.67 -10.55 7.62
CA SER A 74 8.92 -11.19 7.18
C SER A 74 9.02 -12.60 7.73
N ASN A 75 9.54 -13.50 6.90
CA ASN A 75 9.46 -14.92 7.11
C ASN A 75 10.53 -15.38 8.12
N ALA A 76 10.28 -16.51 8.77
CA ALA A 76 11.25 -17.23 9.57
C ALA A 76 11.21 -18.71 9.24
N ALA A 77 12.36 -19.33 9.02
CA ALA A 77 12.39 -20.76 8.78
C ALA A 77 12.07 -21.54 10.07
N PRO A 78 11.54 -22.77 9.95
CA PRO A 78 11.49 -23.70 11.09
C PRO A 78 12.89 -23.88 11.71
N PRO A 79 13.01 -24.20 13.02
CA PRO A 79 14.29 -24.21 13.73
C PRO A 79 15.39 -25.05 13.06
N GLN A 80 15.04 -26.13 12.39
CA GLN A 80 15.99 -27.03 11.70
C GLN A 80 16.60 -26.42 10.43
N LEU A 81 15.95 -25.40 9.87
CA LEU A 81 16.34 -24.71 8.64
C LEU A 81 16.68 -23.23 8.89
N SER A 82 16.82 -22.83 10.17
CA SER A 82 17.05 -21.44 10.54
C SER A 82 18.26 -20.88 9.80
N GLY A 83 18.06 -19.72 9.17
CA GLY A 83 19.05 -19.01 8.36
C GLY A 83 19.39 -19.63 7.01
N GLN A 84 18.73 -20.72 6.59
CA GLN A 84 18.99 -21.39 5.31
C GLN A 84 17.97 -21.02 4.23
N MET A 85 16.75 -20.67 4.63
CA MET A 85 15.68 -20.36 3.69
C MET A 85 15.78 -18.91 3.21
N ARG A 86 15.37 -18.70 1.96
CA ARG A 86 15.31 -17.40 1.30
C ARG A 86 14.14 -17.39 0.33
N GLY A 87 13.50 -16.24 0.16
CA GLY A 87 12.40 -16.05 -0.78
C GLY A 87 11.31 -15.14 -0.24
N SER A 88 10.38 -14.77 -1.11
CA SER A 88 9.20 -13.98 -0.74
C SER A 88 7.93 -14.77 -1.08
N ASP A 89 6.91 -14.68 -0.23
CA ASP A 89 5.63 -15.34 -0.45
C ASP A 89 4.46 -14.38 -0.27
N ALA A 90 3.56 -14.30 -1.24
CA ALA A 90 2.29 -13.58 -1.12
C ALA A 90 1.15 -14.58 -0.88
N TYR A 91 0.63 -14.60 0.33
CA TYR A 91 -0.43 -15.50 0.75
C TYR A 91 -1.81 -14.94 0.47
N TYR A 92 -2.71 -15.75 -0.11
CA TYR A 92 -4.08 -15.37 -0.43
C TYR A 92 -5.08 -16.49 -0.10
N TYR A 93 -6.35 -16.13 0.08
CA TYR A 93 -7.41 -17.11 0.31
C TYR A 93 -7.82 -17.76 -1.03
N PRO A 94 -7.72 -19.09 -1.20
CA PRO A 94 -7.88 -19.74 -2.50
C PRO A 94 -9.25 -19.52 -3.18
N GLN A 95 -10.31 -19.26 -2.43
CA GLN A 95 -11.64 -19.00 -3.00
C GLN A 95 -11.85 -17.52 -3.39
N SER A 96 -10.96 -16.61 -3.00
CA SER A 96 -11.03 -15.19 -3.35
C SER A 96 -10.25 -14.92 -4.63
N GLN A 97 -10.97 -14.78 -5.75
CA GLN A 97 -10.36 -14.38 -7.04
C GLN A 97 -9.70 -13.00 -6.95
N ARG A 98 -10.26 -12.09 -6.16
CA ARG A 98 -9.72 -10.75 -5.93
C ARG A 98 -8.38 -10.80 -5.18
N SER A 99 -8.31 -11.57 -4.10
CA SER A 99 -7.06 -11.78 -3.35
C SER A 99 -6.00 -12.47 -4.18
N ARG A 100 -6.38 -13.49 -4.97
CA ARG A 100 -5.46 -14.17 -5.88
C ARG A 100 -4.89 -13.19 -6.91
N ARG A 101 -5.74 -12.38 -7.56
CA ARG A 101 -5.27 -11.38 -8.52
C ARG A 101 -4.27 -10.42 -7.90
N LEU A 102 -4.55 -9.90 -6.70
CA LEU A 102 -3.62 -9.02 -6.00
C LEU A 102 -2.30 -9.71 -5.67
N ALA A 103 -2.33 -10.95 -5.15
CA ALA A 103 -1.13 -11.72 -4.84
C ALA A 103 -0.29 -12.01 -6.10
N ASP A 104 -0.93 -12.35 -7.22
CA ASP A 104 -0.26 -12.60 -8.50
C ASP A 104 0.44 -11.32 -9.02
N ILE A 105 -0.20 -10.15 -8.91
CA ILE A 105 0.41 -8.85 -9.25
C ILE A 105 1.61 -8.56 -8.34
N ILE A 106 1.43 -8.66 -7.02
CA ILE A 106 2.51 -8.43 -6.05
C ILE A 106 3.71 -9.33 -6.34
N VAL A 107 3.48 -10.62 -6.62
CA VAL A 107 4.56 -11.57 -6.93
C VAL A 107 5.25 -11.24 -8.24
N SER A 108 4.50 -10.85 -9.27
CA SER A 108 5.07 -10.41 -10.55
C SER A 108 6.01 -9.22 -10.34
N ASN A 109 5.59 -8.24 -9.53
CA ASN A 109 6.38 -7.03 -9.27
C ASN A 109 7.55 -7.28 -8.31
N LEU A 110 7.38 -8.10 -7.27
CA LEU A 110 8.47 -8.48 -6.36
C LEU A 110 9.59 -9.24 -7.07
N LYS A 111 9.27 -10.08 -8.07
CA LYS A 111 10.27 -10.75 -8.91
C LYS A 111 11.22 -9.79 -9.60
N ALA A 112 10.80 -8.56 -9.88
CA ALA A 112 11.66 -7.56 -10.51
C ALA A 112 12.71 -6.96 -9.55
N ILE A 113 12.50 -7.05 -8.24
CA ILE A 113 13.34 -6.38 -7.23
C ILE A 113 14.02 -7.33 -6.24
N TYR A 114 13.49 -8.55 -6.08
CA TYR A 114 14.06 -9.55 -5.18
C TYR A 114 15.18 -10.34 -5.87
N PRO A 115 16.34 -10.57 -5.21
CA PRO A 115 17.54 -11.14 -5.85
C PRO A 115 17.39 -12.58 -6.37
N LEU A 116 16.42 -13.35 -5.89
CA LEU A 116 16.15 -14.72 -6.33
C LEU A 116 14.71 -14.81 -6.86
N PRO A 117 14.42 -14.34 -8.08
CA PRO A 117 13.05 -14.23 -8.61
C PRO A 117 12.30 -15.58 -8.65
N ASP A 118 13.00 -16.69 -8.86
CA ASP A 118 12.41 -18.03 -8.84
C ASP A 118 11.94 -18.47 -7.44
N ARG A 119 12.29 -17.71 -6.40
CA ARG A 119 11.86 -17.91 -5.00
C ARG A 119 10.81 -16.90 -4.55
N VAL A 120 10.13 -16.23 -5.48
CA VAL A 120 8.99 -15.34 -5.19
C VAL A 120 7.72 -16.02 -5.68
N SER A 121 6.78 -16.31 -4.78
CA SER A 121 5.60 -17.13 -5.11
C SER A 121 4.29 -16.61 -4.51
N ALA A 122 3.19 -16.77 -5.26
CA ALA A 122 1.85 -16.59 -4.71
C ALA A 122 1.38 -17.92 -4.12
N ARG A 123 0.94 -17.93 -2.87
CA ARG A 123 0.57 -19.17 -2.16
C ARG A 123 -0.86 -19.13 -1.63
N PRO A 124 -1.72 -20.09 -1.99
CA PRO A 124 -3.02 -20.20 -1.35
C PRO A 124 -2.86 -20.66 0.11
N THR A 125 -3.64 -20.09 1.01
CA THR A 125 -3.69 -20.51 2.41
C THR A 125 -5.10 -20.47 2.98
N THR A 126 -5.39 -21.39 3.91
CA THR A 126 -6.60 -21.39 4.73
C THR A 126 -6.27 -21.31 6.23
N SER A 127 -5.00 -21.08 6.58
CA SER A 127 -4.51 -21.16 7.95
C SER A 127 -4.14 -19.79 8.56
N ILE A 128 -3.91 -18.78 7.71
CA ILE A 128 -3.50 -17.44 8.15
C ILE A 128 -4.75 -16.59 8.45
N GLY A 129 -4.87 -16.11 9.69
CA GLY A 129 -6.03 -15.35 10.15
C GLY A 129 -6.28 -14.07 9.34
N GLU A 130 -5.24 -13.28 9.07
CA GLU A 130 -5.33 -12.02 8.31
C GLU A 130 -5.79 -12.23 6.87
N VAL A 131 -5.57 -13.41 6.31
CA VAL A 131 -6.01 -13.77 4.95
C VAL A 131 -7.42 -14.37 4.93
N THR A 132 -7.80 -15.08 6.00
CA THR A 132 -9.03 -15.92 6.01
C THR A 132 -10.20 -15.33 6.77
N ARG A 133 -9.95 -14.35 7.64
CA ARG A 133 -10.96 -13.79 8.56
C ARG A 133 -11.24 -12.31 8.33
N THR A 134 -10.54 -11.69 7.39
CA THR A 134 -10.81 -10.33 6.93
C THR A 134 -11.91 -10.35 5.88
N ARG A 135 -12.77 -9.33 5.90
CA ARG A 135 -13.90 -9.18 4.97
C ARG A 135 -13.45 -8.61 3.63
N ALA A 136 -12.50 -7.66 3.68
CA ALA A 136 -11.87 -7.13 2.48
C ALA A 136 -11.05 -8.22 1.77
N PRO A 137 -10.87 -8.15 0.44
CA PRO A 137 -9.84 -8.93 -0.25
C PRO A 137 -8.49 -8.77 0.46
N ALA A 138 -7.91 -9.88 0.91
CA ALA A 138 -6.69 -9.85 1.71
C ALA A 138 -5.50 -10.56 1.06
N VAL A 139 -4.31 -10.00 1.25
CA VAL A 139 -3.02 -10.63 0.97
C VAL A 139 -2.09 -10.37 2.16
N LEU A 140 -1.40 -11.41 2.61
CA LEU A 140 -0.28 -11.30 3.54
C LEU A 140 1.01 -11.53 2.75
N VAL A 141 1.92 -10.56 2.77
CA VAL A 141 3.21 -10.65 2.08
C VAL A 141 4.30 -10.93 3.09
N GLU A 142 4.92 -12.11 2.97
CA GLU A 142 6.19 -12.43 3.60
C GLU A 142 7.32 -11.92 2.70
N LEU A 143 7.93 -10.79 3.06
CA LEU A 143 8.84 -10.07 2.16
C LEU A 143 10.17 -10.78 1.91
N ALA A 144 10.78 -11.34 2.94
CA ALA A 144 11.98 -12.18 2.87
C ALA A 144 12.18 -12.90 4.20
N TYR A 145 13.13 -13.84 4.28
CA TYR A 145 13.45 -14.53 5.53
C TYR A 145 14.34 -13.69 6.45
N HIS A 146 13.81 -13.18 7.56
CA HIS A 146 14.58 -12.34 8.50
C HIS A 146 15.58 -13.13 9.36
N ASP A 147 15.45 -14.46 9.41
CA ASP A 147 16.40 -15.35 10.08
C ASP A 147 17.59 -15.73 9.17
N ASN A 148 17.55 -15.39 7.87
CA ASN A 148 18.66 -15.51 6.93
C ASN A 148 19.37 -14.15 6.74
N ALA A 149 20.71 -14.15 6.83
CA ALA A 149 21.50 -12.92 6.81
C ALA A 149 21.39 -12.12 5.50
N GLU A 150 21.34 -12.79 4.34
CA GLU A 150 21.22 -12.10 3.06
C GLU A 150 19.83 -11.49 2.84
N ASP A 151 18.77 -12.19 3.25
CA ASP A 151 17.39 -11.70 3.14
C ASP A 151 17.10 -10.60 4.18
N ALA A 152 17.61 -10.73 5.41
CA ALA A 152 17.58 -9.68 6.41
C ALA A 152 18.28 -8.40 5.91
N ALA A 153 19.49 -8.54 5.35
CA ALA A 153 20.21 -7.41 4.75
C ALA A 153 19.45 -6.82 3.54
N TRP A 154 18.78 -7.66 2.74
CA TRP A 154 17.97 -7.19 1.63
C TRP A 154 16.78 -6.36 2.12
N ILE A 155 16.02 -6.80 3.12
CA ILE A 155 14.92 -6.00 3.70
C ILE A 155 15.45 -4.64 4.17
N ARG A 156 16.51 -4.64 5.01
CA ARG A 156 17.09 -3.43 5.60
C ARG A 156 17.49 -2.39 4.56
N ASN A 157 18.17 -2.83 3.51
CA ASN A 157 18.72 -1.95 2.50
C ASN A 157 17.71 -1.53 1.42
N ASN A 158 16.52 -2.13 1.39
CA ASN A 158 15.55 -1.93 0.30
C ASN A 158 14.17 -1.49 0.79
N ILE A 159 14.03 -0.96 2.02
CA ILE A 159 12.74 -0.50 2.58
C ILE A 159 11.97 0.38 1.59
N GLY A 160 12.60 1.43 1.06
CA GLY A 160 11.97 2.34 0.09
C GLY A 160 11.63 1.67 -1.25
N LEU A 161 12.47 0.75 -1.73
CA LEU A 161 12.24 0.01 -2.97
C LEU A 161 11.06 -0.97 -2.85
N ILE A 162 10.97 -1.67 -1.72
CA ILE A 162 9.87 -2.57 -1.38
C ILE A 162 8.57 -1.77 -1.28
N ALA A 163 8.57 -0.68 -0.53
CA ALA A 163 7.40 0.17 -0.36
C ALA A 163 6.87 0.69 -1.71
N ARG A 164 7.75 1.24 -2.54
CA ARG A 164 7.44 1.67 -3.91
C ARG A 164 6.80 0.55 -4.74
N ASN A 165 7.36 -0.66 -4.67
CA ASN A 165 6.90 -1.83 -5.43
C ASN A 165 5.53 -2.35 -4.97
N LEU A 166 5.27 -2.36 -3.67
CA LEU A 166 3.98 -2.75 -3.11
C LEU A 166 2.89 -1.75 -3.51
N VAL A 167 3.18 -0.45 -3.48
CA VAL A 167 2.21 0.56 -3.92
C VAL A 167 1.98 0.51 -5.43
N LEU A 168 3.02 0.30 -6.24
CA LEU A 168 2.85 0.02 -7.68
C LEU A 168 1.87 -1.15 -7.89
N SER A 169 2.04 -2.25 -7.16
CA SER A 169 1.16 -3.41 -7.25
C SER A 169 -0.29 -3.09 -6.87
N LEU A 170 -0.51 -2.23 -5.86
CA LEU A 170 -1.84 -1.76 -5.50
C LEU A 170 -2.45 -0.87 -6.59
N THR A 171 -1.67 0.02 -7.21
CA THR A 171 -2.16 0.90 -8.29
C THR A 171 -2.58 0.09 -9.53
N GLU A 172 -1.81 -0.95 -9.91
CA GLU A 172 -2.20 -1.91 -10.95
C GLU A 172 -3.46 -2.70 -10.57
N TYR A 173 -3.58 -3.08 -9.30
CA TYR A 173 -4.77 -3.77 -8.80
C TYR A 173 -6.02 -2.88 -8.90
N PHE A 174 -5.92 -1.61 -8.53
CA PHE A 174 -7.04 -0.66 -8.58
C PHE A 174 -7.27 -0.03 -9.97
N GLY A 175 -6.33 -0.18 -10.90
CA GLY A 175 -6.42 0.43 -12.23
C GLY A 175 -6.28 1.95 -12.19
N ILE A 176 -5.43 2.46 -11.31
CA ILE A 176 -5.11 3.87 -11.15
C ILE A 176 -3.62 4.10 -11.44
N PRO A 177 -3.17 5.33 -11.77
CA PRO A 177 -1.76 5.58 -12.02
C PRO A 177 -0.93 5.44 -10.75
N PHE A 178 0.27 4.87 -10.89
CA PHE A 178 1.33 5.01 -9.92
C PHE A 178 1.97 6.40 -10.04
N ILE A 179 2.09 7.11 -8.92
CA ILE A 179 2.63 8.47 -8.87
C ILE A 179 3.75 8.52 -7.83
N GLU A 180 4.91 9.03 -8.25
CA GLU A 180 6.03 9.28 -7.34
C GLU A 180 5.67 10.39 -6.33
N PRO A 181 6.04 10.26 -5.04
CA PRO A 181 5.75 11.27 -4.04
C PRO A 181 6.43 12.59 -4.37
N GLN A 182 5.69 13.68 -4.19
CA GLN A 182 6.20 15.05 -4.28
C GLN A 182 5.74 15.84 -3.06
N PRO A 183 6.38 16.97 -2.73
CA PRO A 183 5.89 17.85 -1.69
C PRO A 183 4.44 18.25 -1.96
N VAL A 184 3.60 18.16 -0.94
CA VAL A 184 2.21 18.63 -1.02
C VAL A 184 2.22 20.13 -1.28
N GLN A 185 1.49 20.56 -2.31
CA GLN A 185 1.37 21.97 -2.67
C GLN A 185 -0.03 22.46 -2.40
N THR A 186 -0.17 23.73 -2.00
CA THR A 186 -1.49 24.35 -1.96
C THR A 186 -1.84 24.90 -3.33
N ALA A 187 -3.11 24.83 -3.70
CA ALA A 187 -3.58 25.31 -4.99
C ALA A 187 -4.96 25.98 -4.85
N THR A 188 -5.34 26.73 -5.88
CA THR A 188 -6.65 27.40 -5.95
C THR A 188 -7.35 26.98 -7.24
N VAL A 189 -8.64 26.65 -7.14
CA VAL A 189 -9.50 26.40 -8.30
C VAL A 189 -9.72 27.71 -9.05
N GLU A 190 -9.55 27.68 -10.37
CA GLU A 190 -9.82 28.80 -11.26
C GLU A 190 -10.73 28.34 -12.41
N ILE A 191 -12.00 28.74 -12.36
CA ILE A 191 -13.02 28.42 -13.38
C ILE A 191 -13.97 29.59 -13.59
N GLU A 192 -14.46 29.79 -14.81
CA GLU A 192 -15.35 30.93 -15.12
C GLU A 192 -16.77 30.76 -14.57
N ASN A 193 -17.30 29.53 -14.57
CA ASN A 193 -18.67 29.22 -14.13
C ASN A 193 -18.79 27.79 -13.60
N GLY A 194 -19.65 27.59 -12.60
CA GLY A 194 -19.98 26.26 -12.05
C GLY A 194 -19.00 25.80 -10.96
N ASN A 195 -18.80 24.48 -10.88
CA ASN A 195 -17.88 23.83 -9.94
C ASN A 195 -16.94 22.88 -10.68
N LEU A 196 -15.70 22.78 -10.21
CA LEU A 196 -14.73 21.78 -10.66
C LEU A 196 -15.09 20.42 -10.08
N ASN A 197 -15.29 19.43 -10.96
CA ASN A 197 -15.56 18.06 -10.55
C ASN A 197 -14.29 17.36 -10.04
N ILE A 198 -14.35 16.83 -8.82
CA ILE A 198 -13.36 15.93 -8.24
C ILE A 198 -13.79 14.50 -8.55
N ARG A 199 -12.95 13.72 -9.19
CA ARG A 199 -13.30 12.39 -9.75
C ARG A 199 -12.56 11.26 -9.07
N GLN A 200 -13.13 10.06 -9.11
CA GLN A 200 -12.52 8.88 -8.50
C GLN A 200 -11.27 8.36 -9.24
N GLN A 201 -11.11 8.70 -10.52
CA GLN A 201 -9.98 8.31 -11.38
C GLN A 201 -9.66 9.48 -12.33
N PRO A 202 -8.44 9.53 -12.91
CA PRO A 202 -8.03 10.58 -13.85
C PRO A 202 -8.67 10.39 -15.24
N SER A 203 -10.00 10.39 -15.29
CA SER A 203 -10.79 10.25 -16.52
C SER A 203 -12.05 11.09 -16.44
N LEU A 204 -12.44 11.72 -17.55
CA LEU A 204 -13.68 12.49 -17.64
C LEU A 204 -14.95 11.63 -17.52
N SER A 205 -14.85 10.32 -17.76
CA SER A 205 -15.94 9.36 -17.56
C SER A 205 -16.01 8.78 -16.16
N ALA A 206 -15.01 9.04 -15.30
CA ALA A 206 -14.99 8.52 -13.94
C ALA A 206 -16.07 9.19 -13.07
N PRO A 207 -16.64 8.46 -12.09
CA PRO A 207 -17.60 9.02 -11.14
C PRO A 207 -17.07 10.29 -10.47
N VAL A 208 -17.97 11.27 -10.29
CA VAL A 208 -17.70 12.49 -9.51
C VAL A 208 -17.91 12.15 -8.04
N VAL A 209 -16.88 12.36 -7.22
CA VAL A 209 -16.87 12.08 -5.77
C VAL A 209 -16.96 13.35 -4.92
N GLY A 210 -16.78 14.51 -5.55
CA GLY A 210 -16.97 15.82 -4.93
C GLY A 210 -16.90 16.93 -5.96
N GLN A 211 -17.16 18.15 -5.51
CA GLN A 211 -17.08 19.35 -6.35
C GLN A 211 -16.46 20.48 -5.54
N ALA A 212 -15.63 21.29 -6.20
CA ALA A 212 -14.99 22.47 -5.61
C ALA A 212 -15.41 23.73 -6.41
N PRO A 213 -15.92 24.79 -5.76
CA PRO A 213 -16.26 26.03 -6.44
C PRO A 213 -15.02 26.82 -6.87
N ASP A 214 -15.22 27.83 -7.72
CA ASP A 214 -14.18 28.81 -8.04
C ASP A 214 -13.59 29.45 -6.77
N GLY A 215 -12.27 29.68 -6.76
CA GLY A 215 -11.53 30.21 -5.62
C GLY A 215 -11.35 29.23 -4.45
N ALA A 216 -11.86 27.99 -4.54
CA ALA A 216 -11.65 26.98 -3.50
C ALA A 216 -10.17 26.63 -3.37
N ARG A 217 -9.69 26.48 -2.12
CA ARG A 217 -8.33 26.02 -1.83
C ARG A 217 -8.27 24.50 -1.78
N LEU A 218 -7.27 23.94 -2.42
CA LEU A 218 -6.99 22.51 -2.51
C LEU A 218 -5.57 22.21 -2.02
N GLU A 219 -5.33 20.98 -1.59
CA GLU A 219 -4.00 20.40 -1.50
C GLU A 219 -3.77 19.52 -2.73
N VAL A 220 -2.64 19.69 -3.43
CA VAL A 220 -2.19 18.83 -4.52
C VAL A 220 -1.22 17.80 -3.95
N LEU A 221 -1.64 16.53 -4.00
CA LEU A 221 -0.94 15.37 -3.44
C LEU A 221 -0.04 14.69 -4.49
N GLY A 222 -0.44 14.77 -5.76
CA GLY A 222 0.15 14.00 -6.85
C GLY A 222 -0.19 14.64 -8.20
N SER A 223 0.61 14.37 -9.23
CA SER A 223 0.38 14.85 -10.59
C SER A 223 0.63 13.75 -11.60
N TRP A 224 -0.29 13.61 -12.55
CA TRP A 224 -0.21 12.59 -13.59
C TRP A 224 -1.00 13.01 -14.83
N ASP A 225 -0.32 13.12 -15.97
CA ASP A 225 -0.93 13.30 -17.30
C ASP A 225 -2.06 14.36 -17.38
N GLY A 226 -1.77 15.58 -16.91
CA GLY A 226 -2.76 16.68 -16.90
C GLY A 226 -3.87 16.55 -15.83
N TRP A 227 -3.68 15.66 -14.86
CA TRP A 227 -4.51 15.54 -13.67
C TRP A 227 -3.68 15.79 -12.40
N TYR A 228 -4.33 16.36 -11.40
CA TYR A 228 -3.83 16.39 -10.03
C TYR A 228 -4.63 15.44 -9.17
N VAL A 229 -3.94 14.68 -8.32
CA VAL A 229 -4.54 14.09 -7.12
C VAL A 229 -4.64 15.21 -6.10
N VAL A 230 -5.84 15.44 -5.57
CA VAL A 230 -6.11 16.55 -4.65
C VAL A 230 -6.87 16.09 -3.42
N ARG A 231 -6.68 16.84 -2.34
CA ARG A 231 -7.55 16.83 -1.17
C ARG A 231 -8.31 18.16 -1.09
N TYR A 232 -9.64 18.05 -0.96
CA TYR A 232 -10.54 19.17 -0.68
C TYR A 232 -11.39 18.86 0.54
N GLY A 233 -11.05 19.44 1.68
CA GLY A 233 -11.65 19.07 2.96
C GLY A 233 -11.39 17.59 3.25
N THR A 234 -12.44 16.78 3.32
CA THR A 234 -12.35 15.32 3.52
C THR A 234 -12.47 14.52 2.23
N VAL A 235 -12.56 15.17 1.07
CA VAL A 235 -12.70 14.50 -0.23
C VAL A 235 -11.34 14.44 -0.92
N GLU A 236 -10.88 13.23 -1.22
CA GLU A 236 -9.74 13.00 -2.11
C GLU A 236 -10.19 12.54 -3.49
N GLY A 237 -9.49 12.98 -4.53
CA GLY A 237 -9.75 12.55 -5.90
C GLY A 237 -8.91 13.26 -6.94
N TYR A 238 -9.28 13.10 -8.20
CA TYR A 238 -8.57 13.66 -9.35
C TYR A 238 -9.31 14.87 -9.92
N VAL A 239 -8.57 15.93 -10.23
CA VAL A 239 -9.07 17.10 -10.95
C VAL A 239 -8.18 17.39 -12.16
N ARG A 240 -8.74 18.01 -13.20
CA ARG A 240 -7.95 18.46 -14.36
C ARG A 240 -7.04 19.60 -13.92
N SER A 241 -5.75 19.49 -14.22
CA SER A 241 -4.74 20.46 -13.78
C SER A 241 -4.94 21.85 -14.40
N GLU A 242 -5.59 21.92 -15.56
CA GLU A 242 -5.87 23.18 -16.28
C GLU A 242 -6.82 24.13 -15.56
N PHE A 243 -7.57 23.65 -14.55
CA PHE A 243 -8.48 24.45 -13.73
C PHE A 243 -7.94 24.74 -12.33
N VAL A 244 -6.64 24.53 -12.12
CA VAL A 244 -6.00 24.61 -10.80
C VAL A 244 -4.68 25.38 -10.90
N ILE A 245 -4.60 26.50 -10.19
CA ILE A 245 -3.35 27.28 -10.06
C ILE A 245 -2.61 26.85 -8.80
N LEU A 246 -1.36 26.43 -8.96
CA LEU A 246 -0.46 26.16 -7.83
C LEU A 246 -0.08 27.47 -7.14
N ASN A 247 -0.24 27.52 -5.81
CA ASN A 247 0.14 28.67 -5.01
C ASN A 247 1.64 28.53 -4.68
N TYR A 248 2.50 29.25 -5.41
CA TYR A 248 3.91 29.36 -5.06
C TYR A 248 4.12 30.44 -4.00
N SER A 249 4.90 30.12 -2.97
CA SER A 249 5.42 31.08 -1.99
C SER A 249 6.74 31.67 -2.44
#